data_AF-A0A2E7W245-F1
#
_entry.id   AF-A0A2E7W245-F1
#
_cell.length_a   1.000
_cell.length_b   1.000
_cell.length_c   1.000
_cell.angle_alpha   90.00
_cell.angle_beta   90.00
_cell.angle_gamma   90.00
#
_symmetry.space_group_name_H-M   'P 1'
#
loop_
_entity.id
_entity.type
_entity.pdbx_description
1 polymer ?
#
loop_
_entity_poly.entity_id
_entity_poly.type
_entity_poly.pdbx_seq_one_letter_code
_entity_poly.pdbx_strand_id
1 'polypeptide(L)'
;MVKTPQHNNSKIINQLQKLMTSCENGELLNSEIITPFMTALVDICNARGYVFNIYGDHCNLIVTPGDHAEPIFNLLEAYLDEAEIH
;
A
#
# COMPACT_ATOMS: atom_id res chain seq x y z
N MET A 1 33.66 -0.56 -3.44
CA MET A 1 32.48 0.33 -3.31
C MET A 1 31.46 -0.09 -4.35
N VAL A 2 30.40 -0.81 -3.94
CA VAL A 2 29.30 -1.13 -4.85
C VAL A 2 28.45 0.14 -4.98
N LYS A 3 28.39 0.71 -6.18
CA LYS A 3 27.52 1.85 -6.47
C LYS A 3 26.08 1.37 -6.43
N THR A 4 25.32 1.79 -5.43
CA THR A 4 23.87 1.59 -5.40
C THR A 4 23.27 2.24 -6.65
N PRO A 5 22.50 1.52 -7.48
CA PRO A 5 21.91 2.11 -8.68
C PRO A 5 20.92 3.18 -8.25
N GLN A 6 21.13 4.41 -8.70
CA GLN A 6 20.23 5.54 -8.49
C GLN A 6 18.94 5.25 -9.30
N HIS A 7 17.97 4.63 -8.65
CA HIS A 7 16.82 4.01 -9.31
C HIS A 7 15.82 5.05 -9.85
N ASN A 8 15.20 4.69 -10.98
CA ASN A 8 14.15 5.38 -11.75
C ASN A 8 12.88 5.83 -10.98
N ASN A 9 12.89 5.82 -9.65
CA ASN A 9 11.73 6.13 -8.79
C ASN A 9 11.13 7.51 -9.06
N SER A 10 11.96 8.51 -9.40
CA SER A 10 11.47 9.86 -9.68
C SER A 10 10.57 9.93 -10.91
N LYS A 11 10.80 9.10 -11.94
CA LYS A 11 10.02 9.17 -13.19
C LYS A 11 8.60 8.64 -13.00
N ILE A 12 8.45 7.49 -12.34
CA ILE A 12 7.13 6.90 -12.06
C ILE A 12 6.35 7.78 -11.10
N ILE A 13 6.99 8.29 -10.04
CA ILE A 13 6.35 9.22 -9.10
C ILE A 13 5.84 10.47 -9.82
N ASN A 14 6.67 11.08 -10.67
CA ASN A 14 6.25 12.26 -11.43
C ASN A 14 5.09 11.98 -12.39
N GLN A 15 5.04 10.79 -12.99
CA GLN A 15 3.93 10.38 -13.87
C GLN A 15 2.64 10.16 -13.08
N LEU A 16 2.71 9.47 -11.94
CA LEU A 16 1.57 9.25 -11.04
C LEU A 16 1.03 10.59 -10.52
N GLN A 17 1.90 11.47 -10.04
CA GLN A 17 1.50 12.81 -9.60
C GLN A 17 0.79 13.58 -10.71
N LYS A 18 1.34 13.57 -11.93
CA LYS A 18 0.71 14.24 -13.08
C LYS A 18 -0.68 13.67 -13.37
N LEU A 19 -0.85 12.35 -13.33
CA LEU A 19 -2.15 11.70 -13.53
C LEU A 19 -3.14 12.07 -12.42
N MET A 20 -2.72 11.97 -11.16
CA MET A 20 -3.57 12.28 -10.01
C MET A 20 -4.00 13.74 -9.97
N THR A 21 -3.11 14.68 -10.31
CA THR A 21 -3.43 16.12 -10.38
C THR A 21 -4.28 16.47 -11.61
N SER A 22 -4.34 15.61 -12.63
CA SER A 22 -5.18 15.84 -13.82
C SER A 22 -6.65 15.45 -13.60
N CYS A 23 -6.96 14.73 -12.53
CA CYS A 23 -8.33 14.39 -12.17
C CYS A 23 -9.08 15.64 -11.68
N GLU A 24 -10.24 15.92 -12.27
CA GLU A 24 -11.03 17.12 -11.98
C GLU A 24 -11.54 17.16 -10.53
N ASN A 25 -11.82 16.00 -9.95
CA ASN A 25 -12.33 15.86 -8.59
C ASN A 25 -11.88 14.54 -7.95
N GLY A 26 -12.22 14.38 -6.66
CA GLY A 26 -11.88 13.19 -5.89
C GLY A 26 -12.55 11.89 -6.38
N GLU A 27 -13.74 11.95 -6.97
CA GLU A 27 -14.43 10.77 -7.51
C GLU A 27 -13.69 10.20 -8.72
N LEU A 28 -13.26 11.07 -9.64
CA LEU A 28 -12.44 10.68 -10.79
C LEU A 28 -11.05 10.22 -10.36
N LEU A 29 -10.43 10.89 -9.39
CA LEU A 29 -9.16 10.43 -8.83
C LEU A 29 -9.24 9.02 -8.25
N ASN A 30 -10.32 8.74 -7.50
CA ASN A 30 -10.56 7.44 -6.92
C ASN A 30 -10.79 6.36 -7.98
N SER A 31 -11.74 6.60 -8.89
CA SER A 31 -12.15 5.61 -9.90
C SER A 31 -11.12 5.36 -11.00
N GLU A 32 -10.42 6.39 -11.46
CA GLU A 32 -9.50 6.28 -12.61
C GLU A 32 -8.07 5.92 -12.21
N ILE A 33 -7.62 6.29 -10.99
CA ILE A 33 -6.21 6.13 -10.59
C ILE A 33 -6.05 5.29 -9.33
N ILE A 34 -6.68 5.67 -8.21
CA ILE A 34 -6.42 5.02 -6.91
C ILE A 34 -6.92 3.58 -6.92
N THR A 35 -8.18 3.34 -7.29
CA THR A 35 -8.74 1.98 -7.31
C THR A 35 -7.98 1.07 -8.28
N PRO A 36 -7.72 1.45 -9.55
CA PRO A 36 -6.95 0.61 -10.46
C PRO A 36 -5.52 0.33 -9.99
N PHE A 37 -4.84 1.33 -9.40
CA PHE A 37 -3.50 1.15 -8.85
C PHE A 37 -3.50 0.14 -7.70
N MET A 38 -4.45 0.27 -6.76
CA MET A 38 -4.58 -0.64 -5.63
C MET A 38 -4.94 -2.06 -6.07
N THR A 39 -5.86 -2.22 -7.04
CA THR A 39 -6.19 -3.52 -7.62
C THR A 39 -4.97 -4.19 -8.24
N ALA A 40 -4.23 -3.47 -9.09
CA ALA A 40 -3.02 -3.99 -9.71
C ALA A 40 -1.94 -4.36 -8.68
N LEU A 41 -1.80 -3.56 -7.61
CA LEU A 41 -0.87 -3.83 -6.52
C LEU A 41 -1.26 -5.10 -5.75
N VAL A 42 -2.54 -5.27 -5.43
CA VAL A 42 -3.08 -6.47 -4.77
C VAL A 42 -2.87 -7.71 -5.63
N ASP A 43 -3.18 -7.66 -6.92
CA ASP A 43 -3.01 -8.80 -7.83
C ASP A 43 -1.55 -9.27 -7.89
N ILE A 44 -0.62 -8.31 -8.01
CA ILE A 44 0.81 -8.58 -8.05
C ILE A 44 1.33 -9.14 -6.72
N CYS A 45 0.86 -8.60 -5.60
CA CYS A 45 1.22 -9.06 -4.26
C CYS A 45 0.72 -10.49 -4.03
N ASN A 46 -0.54 -10.77 -4.34
CA ASN A 46 -1.14 -12.10 -4.24
C ASN A 46 -0.39 -13.12 -5.11
N ALA A 47 -0.07 -12.77 -6.36
CA ALA A 47 0.71 -13.63 -7.25
C ALA A 47 2.12 -13.97 -6.71
N ARG A 48 2.63 -13.18 -5.76
CA ARG A 48 3.94 -13.36 -5.12
C ARG A 48 3.84 -13.91 -3.69
N GLY A 49 2.63 -14.20 -3.21
CA GLY A 49 2.38 -14.67 -1.85
C GLY A 49 2.52 -13.59 -0.77
N TYR A 50 2.47 -12.31 -1.14
CA TYR A 50 2.43 -11.21 -0.19
C TYR A 50 0.98 -10.99 0.28
N VAL A 51 0.82 -10.74 1.58
CA VAL A 51 -0.47 -10.42 2.19
C VAL A 51 -0.62 -8.90 2.24
N PHE A 52 -1.74 -8.39 1.73
CA PHE A 52 -2.04 -6.96 1.70
C PHE A 52 -3.08 -6.61 2.78
N ASN A 53 -2.67 -5.89 3.81
CA ASN A 53 -3.54 -5.51 4.93
C ASN A 53 -4.13 -4.11 4.69
N ILE A 54 -5.46 -4.01 4.64
CA ILE A 54 -6.20 -2.74 4.52
C ILE A 54 -7.13 -2.63 5.75
N TYR A 55 -7.08 -1.50 6.47
CA TYR A 55 -7.94 -1.23 7.62
C TYR A 55 -8.77 0.05 7.41
N GLY A 56 -10.06 -0.09 7.12
CA GLY A 56 -10.99 1.04 6.96
C GLY A 56 -10.58 2.05 5.87
N ASP A 57 -10.78 3.34 6.14
CA ASP A 57 -10.53 4.45 5.20
C ASP A 57 -9.08 4.95 5.21
N HIS A 58 -8.23 4.34 6.05
CA HIS A 58 -6.83 4.71 6.26
C HIS A 58 -5.91 3.53 5.95
N CYS A 59 -5.02 3.70 4.98
CA CYS A 59 -4.11 2.62 4.54
C CYS A 59 -2.78 2.67 5.32
N ASN A 60 -2.50 1.62 6.11
CA ASN A 60 -1.13 1.29 6.52
C ASN A 60 -0.60 0.20 5.58
N LEU A 61 0.26 0.58 4.63
CA LEU A 61 0.92 -0.40 3.75
C LEU A 61 2.12 -1.02 4.48
N ILE A 62 1.95 -2.27 4.94
CA ILE A 62 3.03 -3.06 5.54
C ILE A 62 3.32 -4.25 4.64
N VAL A 63 4.47 -4.24 3.95
CA VAL A 63 4.94 -5.34 3.10
C VAL A 63 5.92 -6.19 3.89
N THR A 64 5.57 -7.45 4.15
CA THR A 64 6.39 -8.38 4.94
C THR A 64 6.55 -9.74 4.26
N PRO A 65 7.63 -10.48 4.56
CA PRO A 65 7.73 -11.90 4.19
C PRO A 65 6.62 -12.72 4.88
N GLY A 66 6.18 -13.80 4.25
CA GLY A 66 4.97 -14.53 4.65
C GLY A 66 4.99 -15.10 6.07
N ASP A 67 6.16 -15.46 6.59
CA ASP A 67 6.37 -15.95 7.96
C ASP A 67 6.25 -14.85 9.04
N HIS A 68 6.28 -13.58 8.64
CA HIS A 68 6.11 -12.44 9.55
C HIS A 68 4.71 -11.85 9.53
N ALA A 69 3.85 -12.27 8.59
CA ALA A 69 2.50 -11.75 8.45
C ALA A 69 1.62 -12.05 9.68
N GLU A 70 1.60 -13.31 10.12
CA GLU A 70 0.81 -13.75 11.28
C GLU A 70 1.30 -13.11 12.59
N PRO A 71 2.61 -13.05 12.90
CA PRO A 71 3.11 -12.31 14.06
C PRO A 71 2.73 -10.82 14.06
N ILE A 72 2.76 -10.15 12.91
CA ILE A 72 2.38 -8.74 12.79
C ILE A 72 0.88 -8.56 12.97
N PHE A 73 0.07 -9.45 12.42
CA PHE A 73 -1.38 -9.47 12.65
C PHE A 73 -1.68 -9.62 14.15
N ASN A 74 -1.09 -10.61 14.81
CA ASN A 74 -1.30 -10.84 16.25
C ASN A 74 -0.81 -9.66 17.11
N LEU A 75 0.26 -8.98 16.71
CA LEU A 75 0.71 -7.75 17.38
C LEU A 75 -0.31 -6.61 17.25
N LEU A 76 -0.90 -6.46 16.07
CA LEU A 76 -1.94 -5.45 15.82
C LEU A 76 -3.22 -5.79 16.60
N GLU A 77 -3.66 -7.05 16.59
CA GLU A 77 -4.80 -7.51 17.39
C GLU A 77 -4.57 -7.28 18.88
N ALA A 78 -3.41 -7.68 19.42
CA ALA A 78 -3.08 -7.42 20.82
C ALA A 78 -3.05 -5.92 21.16
N TYR A 79 -2.52 -5.09 20.26
CA TYR A 79 -2.54 -3.63 20.42
C TYR A 79 -3.96 -3.06 20.39
N LEU A 80 -4.86 -3.61 19.57
CA LEU A 80 -6.26 -3.18 19.49
C LEU A 80 -7.08 -3.66 20.69
N ASP A 81 -6.85 -4.89 21.16
CA ASP A 81 -7.45 -5.43 22.39
C ASP A 81 -7.03 -4.62 23.63
N GLU A 82 -5.77 -4.18 23.69
CA GLU A 82 -5.29 -3.24 24.71
C GLU A 82 -5.87 -1.82 24.54
N ALA A 83 -6.26 -1.46 23.31
CA ALA A 83 -6.88 -0.18 23.00
C ALA A 83 -8.40 -0.14 23.28
N GLU A 84 -9.04 -1.25 23.68
CA GLU A 84 -10.37 -1.27 24.31
C GLU A 84 -10.35 -0.67 25.74
N ILE A 85 -9.78 0.53 25.87
CA ILE A 85 -9.94 1.40 27.04
C ILE A 85 -11.20 2.23 26.80
N HIS A 86 -12.26 1.91 27.57
CA HIS A 86 -13.52 2.65 27.80
C HIS A 86 -13.83 3.90 26.95
#